data_AF-A0A2W6ZVY7-F1
#
_entry.id   AF-A0A2W6ZVY7-F1
#
_cell.length_a   1.000
_cell.length_b   1.000
_cell.length_c   1.000
_cell.angle_alpha   90.00
_cell.angle_beta   90.00
_cell.angle_gamma   90.00
#
_symmetry.space_group_name_H-M   'P 1'
#
loop_
_entity.id
_entity.type
_entity.pdbx_description
1 polymer ?
#
loop_
_entity_poly.entity_id
_entity_poly.type
_entity_poly.pdbx_seq_one_letter_code
_entity_poly.pdbx_strand_id
1 'polypeptide(L)' 'MTLFFAIADGGLPSPFVLVYVVGFVAAVSIGSIAWYNSKRPAGWEDKEKPDFVPTVNAEESEEN' A
#
# COMPACT_ATOMS: atom_id res chain seq x y z
N MET A 1 -17.57 15.83 -6.82
CA MET A 1 -16.50 16.35 -7.69
C MET A 1 -16.08 17.71 -7.17
N THR A 2 -15.49 17.74 -5.97
CA THR A 2 -15.27 18.98 -5.20
C THR A 2 -13.93 18.97 -4.46
N LEU A 3 -13.35 17.78 -4.28
CA LEU A 3 -12.08 17.58 -3.60
C LEU A 3 -10.88 18.09 -4.43
N PHE A 4 -10.92 17.89 -5.75
CA PHE A 4 -9.82 18.28 -6.64
C PHE A 4 -9.69 19.81 -6.82
N PHE A 5 -10.80 20.56 -6.78
CA PHE A 5 -10.77 22.02 -6.92
C PHE A 5 -10.27 22.74 -5.65
N ALA A 6 -10.59 22.24 -4.45
CA ALA A 6 -10.10 22.82 -3.18
C ALA A 6 -8.57 22.73 -2.99
N ILE A 7 -7.93 21.73 -3.62
CA ILE A 7 -6.46 21.55 -3.61
C ILE A 7 -5.79 22.60 -4.52
N ALA A 8 -6.42 22.95 -5.64
CA ALA A 8 -5.89 23.92 -6.61
C ALA A 8 -6.01 25.38 -6.12
N ASP A 9 -7.04 25.72 -5.34
CA ASP A 9 -7.29 27.07 -4.81
C ASP A 9 -6.54 27.39 -3.50
N GLY A 10 -5.62 26.54 -3.03
CA GLY A 10 -4.78 26.81 -1.86
C GLY A 10 -5.47 26.61 -0.49
N GLY A 11 -6.62 25.91 -0.46
CA GLY A 11 -7.50 25.80 0.71
C GLY A 11 -7.13 24.73 1.75
N LEU A 12 -6.06 23.96 1.56
CA LEU A 12 -5.58 22.99 2.55
C LEU A 12 -4.09 23.23 2.82
N PRO A 13 -3.61 23.22 4.08
CA PRO A 13 -2.19 23.36 4.37
C PRO A 13 -1.42 22.27 3.63
N SER A 14 -0.61 22.68 2.66
CA SER A 14 0.13 21.80 1.75
C SER A 14 0.88 20.66 2.44
N PRO A 15 1.50 20.81 3.64
CA PRO A 15 2.15 19.67 4.30
C PRO A 15 1.17 18.59 4.76
N PHE A 16 -0.05 18.95 5.20
CA PHE A 16 -1.02 17.98 5.69
C PHE A 16 -1.52 17.05 4.57
N VAL A 17 -1.85 17.64 3.41
CA VAL A 17 -2.27 16.87 2.23
C VAL A 17 -1.12 16.01 1.72
N LEU A 18 0.10 16.54 1.70
CA LEU A 18 1.28 15.80 1.25
C LEU A 18 1.53 14.56 2.11
N VAL A 19 1.53 14.70 3.43
CA VAL A 19 1.71 13.56 4.36
C VAL A 19 0.60 12.54 4.19
N TYR A 20 -0.65 12.99 4.02
CA TYR A 20 -1.78 12.08 3.82
C TYR A 20 -1.64 11.26 2.53
N VAL A 21 -1.27 11.90 1.41
CA VAL A 21 -1.07 11.22 0.13
C VAL A 21 0.09 10.23 0.21
N VAL A 22 1.24 10.65 0.73
CA VAL A 22 2.42 9.78 0.86
C VAL A 22 2.14 8.61 1.81
N GLY A 23 1.53 8.89 2.96
CA GLY A 23 1.15 7.86 3.94
C GLY A 23 0.12 6.88 3.37
N PHE A 24 -0.87 7.38 2.63
CA PHE A 24 -1.85 6.52 1.96
C PHE A 24 -1.19 5.63 0.92
N VAL A 25 -0.31 6.17 0.07
CA VAL A 25 0.44 5.38 -0.93
C VAL A 25 1.28 4.30 -0.23
N ALA A 26 1.99 4.65 0.84
CA ALA A 26 2.77 3.70 1.62
C ALA A 26 1.88 2.59 2.23
N ALA A 27 0.75 2.97 2.85
CA ALA A 27 -0.16 2.03 3.48
C ALA A 27 -0.80 1.06 2.46
N VAL A 28 -1.26 1.54 1.31
CA VAL A 28 -1.83 0.69 0.25
C VAL A 28 -0.77 -0.23 -0.32
N SER A 29 0.45 0.27 -0.54
CA SER A 29 1.56 -0.53 -1.09
C SER A 29 1.95 -1.65 -0.14
N ILE A 30 2.23 -1.34 1.13
CA ILE A 30 2.61 -2.32 2.15
C ILE A 30 1.47 -3.31 2.42
N GLY A 31 0.23 -2.81 2.54
CA GLY A 31 -0.95 -3.66 2.74
C GLY A 31 -1.17 -4.64 1.59
N SER A 32 -0.96 -4.19 0.34
CA SER A 32 -1.06 -5.05 -0.84
C SER A 32 0.00 -6.15 -0.82
N ILE A 33 1.26 -5.79 -0.55
CA ILE A 33 2.36 -6.76 -0.44
C ILE A 33 2.07 -7.79 0.67
N ALA A 34 1.62 -7.33 1.83
CA ALA A 34 1.28 -8.19 2.96
C ALA A 34 0.11 -9.14 2.60
N TRP A 35 -0.92 -8.66 1.92
CA TRP A 35 -2.06 -9.47 1.51
C TRP A 35 -1.66 -10.60 0.55
N TYR A 36 -0.83 -10.30 -0.45
CA TYR A 36 -0.35 -11.30 -1.43
C TYR A 36 0.66 -12.30 -0.86
N ASN A 37 1.37 -11.94 0.22
CA ASN A 37 2.26 -12.86 0.95
C ASN A 37 1.54 -13.59 2.12
N SER A 38 0.28 -13.25 2.39
CA SER A 38 -0.53 -13.94 3.39
C SER A 38 -0.96 -15.33 2.90
N LYS A 39 -1.41 -16.16 3.84
CA LYS A 39 -2.00 -17.47 3.52
C LYS A 39 -3.22 -17.27 2.61
N ARG A 40 -3.28 -18.05 1.52
CA ARG A 40 -4.40 -18.03 0.58
C ARG A 40 -5.66 -18.60 1.26
N PRO A 41 -6.85 -18.03 1.01
CA PRO A 41 -8.11 -18.61 1.48
C PRO A 41 -8.37 -19.96 0.78
N ALA A 42 -9.23 -20.79 1.37
CA ALA A 42 -9.58 -22.09 0.80
C ALA A 42 -10.16 -21.96 -0.62
N GLY A 43 -9.74 -22.83 -1.55
CA GLY A 43 -10.15 -22.79 -2.96
C GLY A 43 -9.34 -21.82 -3.83
N TRP A 44 -8.31 -21.17 -3.28
CA TRP A 44 -7.35 -20.34 -4.01
C TRP A 44 -5.96 -20.98 -4.09
N GLU A 45 -5.84 -22.30 -3.85
CA GLU A 45 -4.56 -23.01 -3.92
C GLU A 45 -3.89 -22.83 -5.29
N ASP A 46 -4.67 -22.92 -6.38
CA ASP A 46 -4.19 -22.83 -7.77
C ASP A 46 -3.96 -21.39 -8.27
N LYS A 47 -4.18 -20.37 -7.43
CA LYS A 47 -4.01 -18.96 -7.82
C LYS A 47 -2.61 -18.47 -7.45
N GLU A 48 -1.82 -18.13 -8.46
CA GLU A 48 -0.52 -17.49 -8.27
C GLU A 48 -0.67 -16.02 -7.91
N LYS A 49 0.29 -15.51 -7.13
CA LYS A 49 0.40 -14.07 -6.86
C LYS A 49 0.99 -13.38 -8.11
N PRO A 50 0.72 -12.09 -8.33
CA PRO A 50 1.32 -11.35 -9.43
C PRO A 50 2.85 -11.27 -9.32
N ASP A 51 3.55 -11.30 -10.46
CA ASP A 51 5.02 -11.32 -10.54
C ASP A 51 5.70 -10.07 -9.97
N PHE A 52 5.01 -8.92 -9.97
CA PHE A 52 5.56 -7.67 -9.46
C PHE A 52 5.56 -7.58 -7.92
N VAL A 53 4.95 -8.55 -7.24
CA VAL A 53 4.83 -8.52 -5.77
C VAL A 53 6.01 -9.27 -5.14
N PRO A 54 6.90 -8.57 -4.41
CA PRO A 54 8.04 -9.21 -3.78
C PRO A 54 7.61 -10.28 -2.77
N THR A 55 8.41 -11.33 -2.63
CA THR A 55 8.24 -12.31 -1.56
C THR A 55 8.86 -11.75 -0.29
N VAL A 56 8.11 -11.77 0.82
CA VAL A 56 8.60 -11.29 2.12
C VAL A 56 8.67 -12.49 3.07
N ASN A 57 9.89 -12.88 3.45
CA ASN A 57 10.13 -13.89 4.49
C ASN A 57 10.38 -13.15 5.81
N ALA A 58 9.56 -13.42 6.83
CA ALA A 58 9.72 -12.79 8.14
C ALA A 58 11.04 -13.17 8.84
N GLU A 59 11.64 -14.29 8.42
CA GLU A 59 12.84 -14.89 8.99
C GLU A 59 14.14 -14.19 8.57
N GLU A 60 14.11 -13.42 7.48
CA GLU A 60 15.28 -12.76 6.88
C GLU A 60 15.51 -11.35 7.44
N SER A 61 14.54 -10.82 8.19
CA SER A 61 14.57 -9.46 8.75
C SER A 61 15.18 -9.35 10.16
N GLU A 62 15.67 -10.44 10.75
CA GLU A 62 16.29 -10.45 12.10
C GLU A 62 17.84 -10.43 12.08
N GLU A 63 18.48 -10.33 10.91
CA GLU A 63 19.94 -10.19 10.81
C GLU A 63 20.32 -8.76 10.37
N ASN A 64 20.27 -7.81 11.32
CA ASN A 64 21.12 -6.60 11.37
C ASN A 64 21.03 -5.94 12.75
#